data_AF-A0A3D2BT54-F1
#
_entry.id   AF-A0A3D2BT54-F1
#
_cell.length_a   1.000
_cell.length_b   1.000
_cell.length_c   1.000
_cell.angle_alpha   90.00
_cell.angle_beta   90.00
_cell.angle_gamma   90.00
#
_symmetry.space_group_name_H-M   'P 1'
#
loop_
_entity.id
_entity.type
_entity.pdbx_description
1 polymer ?
#
loop_
_entity_poly.entity_id
_entity_poly.type
_entity_poly.pdbx_seq_one_letter_code
_entity_poly.pdbx_strand_id
1 'polypeptide(L)'
;MPRIADVLLHAFGHNLVDGFSAFLFAATGPGAMTLAIGTAAKLPFDQIAVWMFAGYSLSGVLTVFVCYLYRQPFAFGYSMPALVIVGPALLQLSLAEMVGAYLVTGVLILVMAFTGFIRRATRALPEPIVMAMVAGVFMP
;
A
#
# COMPACT_ATOMS: atom_id res chain seq x y z
N MET A 1 11.28 10.30 24.41
CA MET A 1 10.98 9.21 23.44
C MET A 1 11.21 7.89 24.18
N PRO A 2 10.35 6.85 24.02
CA PRO A 2 10.67 5.54 24.58
C PRO A 2 12.03 5.10 24.05
N ARG A 3 12.84 4.49 24.90
CA ARG A 3 14.13 3.98 24.44
C ARG A 3 13.83 2.84 23.47
N ILE A 4 14.61 2.73 22.40
CA ILE A 4 14.48 1.61 21.45
C ILE A 4 14.52 0.26 22.20
N ALA A 5 15.27 0.21 23.30
CA ALA A 5 15.30 -0.91 24.23
C ALA A 5 13.91 -1.33 24.74
N ASP A 6 13.03 -0.38 25.10
CA ASP A 6 11.69 -0.67 25.63
C ASP A 6 10.78 -1.27 24.54
N VAL A 7 10.92 -0.80 23.29
CA VAL A 7 10.17 -1.33 22.14
C VAL A 7 10.62 -2.75 21.81
N LEU A 8 11.94 -2.99 21.80
CA LEU A 8 12.52 -4.31 21.54
C LEU A 8 12.14 -5.32 22.63
N LEU A 9 12.01 -4.87 23.88
CA LEU A 9 11.59 -5.71 25.00
C LEU A 9 10.18 -6.30 24.80
N HIS A 10 9.27 -5.52 24.19
CA HIS A 10 7.91 -5.95 23.87
C HIS A 10 7.78 -6.58 22.48
N ALA A 11 8.84 -6.62 21.67
CA ALA A 11 8.78 -7.20 20.32
C ALA A 11 8.64 -8.73 20.34
N PHE A 12 9.02 -9.39 21.44
CA PHE A 12 9.01 -10.85 21.58
C PHE A 12 7.74 -11.37 22.26
N GLY A 13 7.51 -12.69 22.17
CA GLY A 13 6.31 -13.35 22.69
C GLY A 13 5.12 -13.25 21.73
N HIS A 14 3.93 -12.93 22.24
CA HIS A 14 2.70 -12.87 21.43
C HIS A 14 2.81 -11.86 20.27
N ASN A 15 3.47 -10.73 20.48
CA ASN A 15 3.62 -9.70 19.45
C ASN A 15 4.42 -10.17 18.23
N LEU A 16 5.39 -11.07 18.43
CA LEU A 16 6.15 -11.67 17.33
C LEU A 16 5.27 -12.63 16.52
N VAL A 17 4.43 -13.41 17.20
CA VAL A 17 3.50 -14.35 16.55
C VAL A 17 2.42 -13.59 15.77
N ASP A 18 1.88 -12.52 16.36
CA ASP A 18 0.88 -11.67 15.70
C ASP A 18 1.47 -10.96 14.49
N GLY A 19 2.69 -10.40 14.63
CA GLY A 19 3.42 -9.77 13.54
C GLY A 19 3.76 -10.74 12.42
N PHE A 20 4.18 -11.97 12.76
CA PHE A 20 4.47 -13.02 11.78
C PHE A 20 3.20 -13.50 11.07
N SER A 21 2.09 -13.64 11.78
CA SER A 21 0.78 -14.00 11.20
C SER A 21 0.31 -12.92 10.22
N ALA A 22 0.42 -11.65 10.59
CA ALA A 22 0.14 -10.52 9.71
C ALA A 22 1.06 -10.50 8.48
N PHE A 23 2.34 -10.80 8.66
CA PHE A 23 3.30 -10.93 7.55
C PHE A 23 2.89 -12.04 6.57
N LEU A 24 2.52 -13.23 7.05
CA LEU A 24 2.08 -14.32 6.17
C LEU A 24 0.83 -13.95 5.37
N PHE A 25 -0.13 -13.26 6.01
CA PHE A 25 -1.32 -12.77 5.34
C PHE A 25 -0.97 -11.74 4.26
N ALA A 26 -0.06 -10.81 4.56
CA ALA A 26 0.37 -9.78 3.63
C ALA A 26 1.28 -10.30 2.50
N ALA A 27 2.08 -11.34 2.72
CA ALA A 27 3.04 -11.84 1.74
C ALA A 27 2.40 -12.69 0.62
N THR A 28 1.27 -13.34 0.91
CA THR A 28 0.69 -14.36 0.03
C THR A 28 -0.14 -13.77 -1.11
N GLY A 29 -1.16 -12.97 -0.82
CA GLY A 29 -2.06 -12.44 -1.85
C GLY A 29 -1.41 -11.41 -2.78
N PRO A 30 -0.89 -10.30 -2.23
CA PRO A 30 -0.37 -9.17 -3.00
C PRO A 30 0.78 -9.52 -3.96
N GLY A 31 1.69 -10.39 -3.53
CA GLY A 31 2.84 -10.82 -4.33
C GLY A 31 2.44 -11.65 -5.54
N ALA A 32 1.47 -12.56 -5.36
CA ALA A 32 0.95 -13.40 -6.44
C ALA A 32 0.25 -12.55 -7.52
N MET A 33 -0.54 -11.54 -7.13
CA MET A 33 -1.17 -10.64 -8.09
C MET A 33 -0.15 -9.80 -8.88
N THR A 34 0.86 -9.27 -8.20
CA THR A 34 1.92 -8.47 -8.85
C THR A 34 2.66 -9.31 -9.89
N LEU A 35 2.97 -10.56 -9.56
CA LEU A 35 3.59 -11.51 -10.49
C LEU A 35 2.67 -11.85 -11.67
N ALA A 36 1.39 -12.13 -11.42
CA ALA A 36 0.42 -12.45 -12.48
C ALA A 36 0.25 -11.29 -13.47
N ILE A 37 0.14 -10.06 -12.98
CA ILE A 37 -0.01 -8.87 -13.82
C ILE A 37 1.29 -8.58 -14.57
N GLY A 38 2.44 -8.62 -13.89
CA GLY A 38 3.73 -8.35 -14.52
C GLY A 38 4.06 -9.34 -15.64
N THR A 39 3.77 -10.63 -15.42
CA THR A 39 3.95 -11.68 -16.43
C THR A 39 2.97 -11.55 -17.60
N ALA A 40 1.70 -11.24 -17.34
CA ALA A 40 0.71 -10.97 -18.39
C ALA A 40 1.09 -9.75 -19.25
N ALA A 41 1.67 -8.72 -18.63
CA ALA A 41 2.19 -7.53 -19.29
C ALA A 41 3.58 -7.75 -19.95
N LYS A 42 4.15 -8.96 -19.89
CA LYS A 42 5.47 -9.32 -20.42
C LYS A 42 6.60 -8.42 -19.89
N LEU A 43 6.47 -7.95 -18.66
CA LEU A 43 7.54 -7.20 -18.00
C LEU A 43 8.74 -8.11 -17.74
N PRO A 44 9.97 -7.60 -17.89
CA PRO A 44 11.15 -8.38 -17.56
C PRO A 44 11.20 -8.66 -16.05
N PHE A 45 11.76 -9.82 -15.70
CA PHE A 45 11.66 -10.38 -14.34
C PHE A 45 12.34 -9.52 -13.27
N ASP A 46 13.40 -8.81 -13.65
CA ASP A 46 14.09 -7.82 -12.82
C ASP A 46 13.15 -6.68 -12.39
N GLN A 47 12.31 -6.18 -13.28
CA GLN A 47 11.34 -5.13 -12.97
C GLN A 47 10.24 -5.62 -12.04
N ILE A 48 9.76 -6.86 -12.23
CA ILE A 48 8.77 -7.48 -11.33
C ILE A 48 9.38 -7.65 -9.94
N ALA A 49 10.63 -8.13 -9.85
CA ALA A 49 11.33 -8.31 -8.59
C ALA A 49 11.55 -6.98 -7.84
N VAL A 50 11.99 -5.93 -8.54
CA VAL A 50 12.13 -4.58 -7.96
C VAL A 50 10.79 -4.04 -7.51
N TRP A 51 9.73 -4.23 -8.29
CA TRP A 51 8.38 -3.77 -7.93
C TRP A 51 7.88 -4.47 -6.66
N MET A 52 8.05 -5.79 -6.54
CA MET A 52 7.70 -6.54 -5.34
C MET A 52 8.55 -6.12 -4.14
N PHE A 53 9.87 -6.01 -4.32
CA PHE A 53 10.79 -5.58 -3.27
C PHE A 53 10.45 -4.19 -2.73
N ALA A 54 10.22 -3.23 -3.64
CA ALA A 54 9.82 -1.88 -3.30
C ALA A 54 8.46 -1.90 -2.57
N GLY A 55 7.47 -2.61 -3.11
CA GLY A 55 6.13 -2.73 -2.54
C GLY A 55 6.14 -3.22 -1.10
N TYR A 56 6.90 -4.27 -0.77
CA TYR A 56 6.98 -4.80 0.59
C TYR A 56 7.90 -4.00 1.50
N SER A 57 9.11 -3.67 1.04
CA SER A 57 10.13 -3.04 1.88
C SER A 57 9.75 -1.60 2.24
N LEU A 58 9.30 -0.79 1.27
CA LEU A 58 8.89 0.59 1.54
C LEU A 58 7.66 0.64 2.45
N SER A 59 6.67 -0.22 2.21
CA SER A 59 5.47 -0.31 3.04
C SER A 59 5.78 -0.72 4.47
N GLY A 60 6.67 -1.71 4.66
CA GLY A 60 7.13 -2.16 5.97
C GLY A 60 7.90 -1.07 6.72
N VAL A 61 8.87 -0.44 6.06
CA VAL A 61 9.66 0.67 6.64
C VAL A 61 8.76 1.84 7.02
N LEU A 62 7.86 2.25 6.13
CA LEU A 62 6.92 3.33 6.38
C LEU A 62 5.99 3.00 7.56
N THR A 63 5.49 1.76 7.61
CA THR A 63 4.66 1.29 8.72
C THR A 63 5.39 1.37 10.04
N VAL A 64 6.60 0.81 10.13
CA VAL A 64 7.41 0.86 11.35
C VAL A 64 7.70 2.31 11.76
N PHE A 65 8.06 3.17 10.80
CA PHE A 65 8.36 4.57 11.05
C PHE A 65 7.16 5.35 11.59
N VAL A 66 5.99 5.23 10.96
CA VAL A 66 4.77 5.94 11.36
C VAL A 66 4.24 5.40 12.69
N CYS A 67 4.24 4.08 12.89
CA CYS A 67 3.86 3.47 14.17
C CYS A 67 4.76 3.97 15.31
N TYR A 68 6.07 4.10 15.07
CA TYR A 68 7.00 4.66 16.05
C TYR A 68 6.72 6.13 16.36
N LEU A 69 6.45 6.94 15.32
CA LEU A 69 6.21 8.38 15.46
C LEU A 69 4.87 8.71 16.14
N TYR A 70 3.78 8.07 15.69
CA TYR A 70 2.41 8.37 16.12
C TYR A 70 1.90 7.46 17.24
N ARG A 71 2.60 6.39 17.57
CA ARG A 71 2.24 5.43 18.64
C ARG A 71 0.85 4.82 18.46
N GLN A 72 0.46 4.60 17.22
CA GLN A 72 -0.79 3.95 16.84
C GLN A 72 -0.48 2.83 15.85
N PRO A 73 -1.20 1.70 15.91
CA PRO A 73 -0.97 0.55 15.03
C PRO A 73 -1.54 0.87 13.64
N PHE A 74 -0.77 1.58 12.83
CA PHE A 74 -1.07 1.79 11.42
C PHE A 74 -0.49 0.66 10.57
N ALA A 75 -1.10 0.39 9.42
CA ALA A 75 -0.57 -0.50 8.41
C ALA A 75 -0.60 0.22 7.07
N PHE A 76 0.58 0.38 6.46
CA PHE A 76 0.72 0.94 5.12
C PHE A 76 1.04 -0.18 4.15
N GLY A 77 0.41 -0.11 2.99
CA GLY A 77 0.58 -1.07 1.90
C GLY A 77 0.11 -0.45 0.59
N TYR A 78 0.39 -1.12 -0.52
CA TYR A 78 -0.17 -0.73 -1.81
C TYR A 78 -1.65 -1.12 -1.93
N SER A 79 -2.38 -0.35 -2.74
CA SER A 79 -3.81 -0.52 -2.93
C SER A 79 -4.10 -1.69 -3.88
N MET A 80 -4.84 -2.72 -3.42
CA MET A 80 -5.25 -3.85 -4.26
C MET A 80 -6.08 -3.40 -5.48
N PRO A 81 -7.08 -2.51 -5.33
CA PRO A 81 -7.83 -1.99 -6.49
C PRO A 81 -6.95 -1.29 -7.50
N ALA A 82 -5.93 -0.53 -7.04
CA ALA A 82 -4.98 0.11 -7.94
C ALA A 82 -4.17 -0.92 -8.74
N LEU A 83 -3.74 -2.01 -8.09
CA LEU A 83 -3.00 -3.09 -8.73
C LEU A 83 -3.83 -3.77 -9.84
N VAL A 84 -5.12 -4.01 -9.62
CA VAL A 84 -6.01 -4.61 -10.62
C VAL A 84 -6.10 -3.76 -11.89
N ILE A 85 -6.14 -2.44 -11.76
CA ILE A 85 -6.27 -1.51 -12.89
C ILE A 85 -4.96 -1.40 -13.70
N VAL A 86 -3.80 -1.70 -13.09
CA VAL A 86 -2.48 -1.67 -13.76
C VAL A 86 -2.42 -2.63 -14.95
N GLY A 87 -3.00 -3.83 -14.83
CA GLY A 87 -2.96 -4.83 -15.90
C GLY A 87 -3.52 -4.28 -17.23
N PRO A 88 -4.78 -3.83 -17.27
CA PRO A 88 -5.35 -3.19 -18.44
C PRO A 88 -4.61 -1.90 -18.86
N ALA A 89 -4.13 -1.10 -17.91
CA ALA A 89 -3.43 0.15 -18.21
C ALA A 89 -2.11 -0.09 -18.97
N LEU A 90 -1.36 -1.14 -18.64
CA LEU A 90 -0.12 -1.52 -19.34
C LEU A 90 -0.34 -2.00 -20.77
N LEU A 91 -1.59 -2.27 -21.19
CA LEU A 91 -1.92 -2.55 -22.59
C LEU A 91 -1.97 -1.29 -23.46
N GLN A 92 -2.20 -0.12 -22.83
CA GLN A 92 -2.39 1.16 -23.52
C GLN A 92 -1.24 2.14 -23.28
N LEU A 93 -0.52 2.00 -22.16
CA LEU A 93 0.53 2.91 -21.73
C LEU A 93 1.86 2.16 -21.55
N SER A 94 2.96 2.85 -21.82
CA SER A 94 4.28 2.34 -21.49
C SER A 94 4.51 2.34 -19.97
N LEU A 95 5.43 1.49 -19.50
CA LEU A 95 5.82 1.43 -18.09
C LEU A 95 6.26 2.81 -17.56
N ALA A 96 6.99 3.59 -18.38
CA ALA A 96 7.49 4.91 -18.00
C ALA A 96 6.35 5.93 -17.80
N GLU A 97 5.37 5.95 -18.71
CA GLU A 97 4.18 6.81 -18.57
C GLU A 97 3.36 6.45 -17.34
N MET A 98 3.21 5.15 -17.07
CA MET A 98 2.51 4.67 -15.88
C MET A 98 3.23 5.10 -14.60
N VAL A 99 4.54 4.90 -14.51
CA VAL A 99 5.35 5.35 -13.36
C VAL A 99 5.26 6.87 -13.20
N GLY A 100 5.33 7.63 -14.30
CA GLY A 100 5.14 9.09 -14.29
C GLY A 100 3.77 9.49 -13.76
N ALA A 101 2.69 8.83 -14.21
CA ALA A 101 1.34 9.07 -13.73
C ALA A 101 1.20 8.76 -12.23
N TYR A 102 1.82 7.67 -11.74
CA TYR A 102 1.86 7.36 -10.30
C TYR A 102 2.58 8.44 -9.49
N LEU A 103 3.74 8.91 -9.95
CA LEU A 103 4.50 9.94 -9.27
C LEU A 103 3.76 11.28 -9.23
N VAL A 104 3.21 11.72 -10.36
CA VAL A 104 2.41 12.95 -10.45
C VAL A 104 1.18 12.86 -9.54
N THR A 105 0.46 11.74 -9.58
CA THR A 105 -0.71 11.51 -8.72
C THR A 105 -0.32 11.51 -7.24
N GLY A 106 0.81 10.88 -6.89
CA GLY A 106 1.34 10.88 -5.53
C GLY A 106 1.67 12.28 -5.03
N VAL A 107 2.31 13.12 -5.85
CA VAL A 107 2.59 14.52 -5.53
C VAL A 107 1.30 15.32 -5.37
N LEU A 108 0.31 15.12 -6.24
CA LEU A 108 -0.98 15.77 -6.13
C LEU A 108 -1.70 15.40 -4.83
N ILE A 109 -1.72 14.11 -4.47
CA ILE A 109 -2.31 13.63 -3.20
C ILE A 109 -1.57 14.26 -2.02
N LEU A 110 -0.23 14.34 -2.07
CA LEU A 110 0.58 14.95 -1.02
C LEU A 110 0.22 16.44 -0.83
N VAL A 111 0.10 17.19 -1.92
CA VAL A 111 -0.33 18.60 -1.90
C VAL A 111 -1.75 18.75 -1.34
N MET A 112 -2.68 17.88 -1.74
CA MET A 112 -4.04 17.87 -1.19
C MET A 112 -4.09 17.49 0.30
N ALA A 113 -3.19 16.62 0.76
CA ALA A 113 -3.06 16.26 2.16
C ALA A 113 -2.54 17.46 2.98
N PHE A 114 -1.49 18.14 2.51
CA PHE A 114 -0.91 19.30 3.18
C PHE A 114 -1.87 20.50 3.24
N THR A 115 -2.67 20.71 2.20
CA THR A 115 -3.69 21.77 2.18
C THR A 115 -4.92 21.44 3.06
N GLY A 116 -5.00 20.23 3.62
CA GLY A 116 -6.13 19.78 4.42
C GLY A 116 -7.40 19.48 3.60
N PHE A 117 -7.30 19.52 2.27
CA PHE A 117 -8.43 19.29 1.37
C PHE A 117 -9.02 17.90 1.56
N ILE A 118 -8.17 16.87 1.71
CA ILE A 118 -8.60 15.49 1.94
C ILE A 118 -9.52 15.42 3.17
N ARG A 119 -9.12 16.05 4.29
CA ARG A 119 -9.92 16.08 5.52
C ARG A 119 -11.29 16.74 5.30
N ARG A 120 -11.35 17.79 4.48
CA ARG A 120 -12.59 18.48 4.13
C ARG A 120 -13.49 17.61 3.24
N ALA A 121 -12.92 16.95 2.25
CA ALA A 121 -13.64 16.05 1.35
C ALA A 121 -14.22 14.84 2.10
N THR A 122 -13.42 14.18 2.94
CA THR A 122 -13.89 13.02 3.72
C THR A 122 -15.01 13.39 4.69
N ARG A 123 -14.97 14.57 5.32
CA ARG A 123 -16.06 15.07 6.17
C ARG A 123 -17.37 15.33 5.43
N ALA A 124 -17.30 15.58 4.12
CA ALA A 124 -18.48 15.80 3.29
C ALA A 124 -19.12 14.49 2.80
N LEU A 125 -18.42 13.36 2.90
CA LEU A 125 -18.90 12.06 2.45
C LEU A 125 -19.53 11.29 3.63
N PRO A 126 -20.83 10.96 3.58
CA PRO A 126 -21.45 10.06 4.55
C PRO A 126 -20.78 8.68 4.52
N GLU A 127 -20.55 8.09 5.70
CA GLU A 127 -19.98 6.74 5.83
C GLU A 127 -20.69 5.68 4.96
N PRO A 128 -22.03 5.67 4.81
CA PRO A 128 -22.72 4.71 3.94
C PRO A 128 -22.24 4.76 2.48
N ILE A 129 -21.90 5.94 1.96
CA ILE A 129 -21.41 6.10 0.58
C ILE A 129 -20.01 5.52 0.47
N VAL A 130 -19.14 5.79 1.44
CA VAL A 130 -17.77 5.24 1.46
C VAL A 130 -17.82 3.71 1.49
N MET A 131 -18.68 3.14 2.32
CA MET A 131 -18.86 1.68 2.40
C MET A 131 -19.45 1.10 1.11
N ALA A 132 -20.40 1.79 0.46
CA ALA A 132 -20.94 1.38 -0.83
C ALA A 132 -19.89 1.42 -1.95
N MET A 133 -18.99 2.40 -1.95
CA MET A 133 -17.86 2.45 -2.90
C MET A 133 -16.92 1.25 -2.74
N VAL A 134 -16.59 0.88 -1.50
CA VAL A 134 -15.77 -0.31 -1.22
C VAL A 134 -16.48 -1.57 -1.73
N ALA A 135 -17.78 -1.72 -1.44
CA ALA A 135 -18.57 -2.84 -1.93
C ALA A 135 -18.60 -2.91 -3.47
N GLY A 136 -18.72 -1.77 -4.16
CA GLY A 136 -18.72 -1.70 -5.62
C GLY A 136 -17.41 -2.17 -6.26
N VAL A 137 -16.27 -1.91 -5.62
CA VAL A 137 -14.96 -2.39 -6.12
C VAL A 137 -14.81 -3.91 -6.02
N PHE A 138 -15.54 -4.55 -5.09
CA PHE A 138 -15.56 -6.00 -4.92
C PHE A 138 -16.79 -6.67 -5.54
N MET A 139 -17.66 -5.91 -6.21
CA MET A 139 -18.80 -6.45 -6.94
C MET A 139 -18.28 -7.08 -8.26
N PRO A 140 -18.69 -8.32 -8.58
CA PRO A 140 -18.21 -9.04 -9.76
C PRO A 140 -18.60 -8.38 -11.08
#